data_AF-A0A9D2I523-F1
#
_entry.id   AF-A0A9D2I523-F1
#
_cell.length_a   1.000
_cell.length_b   1.000
_cell.length_c   1.000
_cell.angle_alpha   90.00
_cell.angle_beta   90.00
_cell.angle_gamma   90.00
#
_symmetry.space_group_name_H-M   'P 1'
#
loop_
_entity.id
_entity.type
_entity.pdbx_description
1 polymer ?
#
loop_
_entity_poly.entity_id
_entity_poly.type
_entity_poly.pdbx_seq_one_letter_code
_entity_poly.pdbx_strand_id
1 'polypeptide(L)'
;IGPCAAKKLEAMRKSVRSEVDFVLTFEEMAGIFAAKELDLTAMEEDPDGVNDASSDGRDFAVSGGVAKSVVDVIKARYPDREVKVVNAEGLRDCYKMLKDAVAGKYNGYLLEGMACPGGCVAGAGTMQPIKKSQVAVHLYAKQAKHKTSNETEHVKELGKLVD
;
A
#
# COMPACT_ATOMS: atom_id res chain seq x y z
N ILE A 1 1.31 -11.68 1.72
CA ILE A 1 2.75 -11.70 1.37
C ILE A 1 3.20 -10.25 1.17
N GLY A 2 4.36 -9.82 1.68
CA GLY A 2 4.78 -8.43 1.49
C GLY A 2 6.13 -8.06 2.09
N PRO A 3 6.53 -6.79 2.02
CA PRO A 3 7.87 -6.35 2.43
C PRO A 3 8.00 -6.03 3.93
N CYS A 4 6.97 -6.25 4.75
CA CYS A 4 6.90 -5.70 6.10
C CYS A 4 6.85 -6.77 7.18
N ALA A 5 7.88 -6.81 8.03
CA ALA A 5 7.87 -7.67 9.23
C ALA A 5 6.79 -7.27 10.24
N ALA A 6 6.44 -5.98 10.33
CA ALA A 6 5.42 -5.50 11.26
C ALA A 6 4.01 -6.07 10.95
N LYS A 7 3.76 -6.50 9.70
CA LYS A 7 2.50 -7.18 9.34
C LYS A 7 2.34 -8.51 10.08
N LYS A 8 3.43 -9.18 10.48
CA LYS A 8 3.38 -10.38 11.33
C LYS A 8 2.79 -10.04 12.71
N LEU A 9 3.25 -8.94 13.32
CA LEU A 9 2.71 -8.46 14.59
C LEU A 9 1.27 -7.97 14.46
N GLU A 10 0.91 -7.35 13.34
CA GLU A 10 -0.47 -6.92 13.05
C GLU A 10 -1.43 -8.11 12.95
N ALA A 11 -1.04 -9.18 12.25
CA ALA A 11 -1.83 -10.41 12.15
C ALA A 11 -1.99 -11.11 13.50
N MET A 12 -1.06 -10.94 14.44
CA MET A 12 -1.18 -11.49 15.80
C MET A 12 -2.16 -10.73 16.70
N ARG A 13 -2.66 -9.56 16.29
CA ARG A 13 -3.63 -8.79 17.08
C ARG A 13 -4.92 -9.60 17.22
N LYS A 14 -5.49 -9.62 18.44
CA LYS A 14 -6.72 -10.38 18.73
C LYS A 14 -7.87 -10.06 17.77
N SER A 15 -7.97 -8.82 17.32
CA SER A 15 -9.00 -8.34 16.40
C SER A 15 -8.76 -8.68 14.93
N VAL A 16 -7.60 -9.24 14.57
CA VAL A 16 -7.22 -9.53 13.17
C VAL A 16 -6.86 -11.01 12.99
N ARG A 17 -6.47 -11.70 14.07
CA ARG A 17 -5.96 -13.07 14.01
C ARG A 17 -6.90 -14.09 13.36
N SER A 18 -8.22 -13.85 13.38
CA SER A 18 -9.20 -14.69 12.68
C SER A 18 -9.20 -14.50 11.16
N GLU A 19 -8.71 -13.35 10.66
CA GLU A 19 -8.80 -12.95 9.25
C GLU A 19 -7.50 -13.22 8.46
N VAL A 20 -6.39 -13.46 9.16
CA VAL A 20 -5.07 -13.65 8.55
C VAL A 20 -4.36 -14.85 9.16
N ASP A 21 -4.28 -15.94 8.40
CA ASP A 21 -3.60 -17.17 8.84
C ASP A 21 -2.08 -16.99 8.93
N PHE A 22 -1.48 -16.43 7.87
CA PHE A 22 -0.03 -16.34 7.72
C PHE A 22 0.42 -15.04 7.05
N VAL A 23 1.58 -14.55 7.49
CA VAL A 23 2.27 -13.40 6.87
C VAL A 23 3.67 -13.83 6.49
N LEU A 24 3.94 -13.83 5.20
CA LEU A 24 5.25 -14.13 4.61
C LEU A 24 5.89 -12.87 4.03
N THR A 25 7.19 -12.71 4.24
CA THR A 25 7.99 -11.70 3.54
C THR A 25 8.31 -12.13 2.11
N PHE A 26 8.79 -11.21 1.27
CA PHE A 26 9.26 -11.58 -0.08
C PHE A 26 10.45 -12.54 -0.04
N GLU A 27 11.35 -12.36 0.93
CA GLU A 27 12.49 -13.26 1.14
C GLU A 27 12.05 -14.67 1.54
N GLU A 28 11.09 -14.79 2.46
CA GLU A 28 10.54 -16.10 2.85
C GLU A 28 9.86 -16.78 1.67
N MET A 29 9.12 -16.03 0.85
CA MET A 29 8.48 -16.57 -0.35
C MET A 29 9.52 -17.00 -1.39
N ALA A 30 10.58 -16.24 -1.59
CA ALA A 30 11.68 -16.61 -2.48
C ALA A 30 12.38 -17.90 -2.02
N GLY A 31 12.56 -18.09 -0.71
CA GLY A 31 13.07 -19.34 -0.15
C GLY A 31 12.17 -20.54 -0.44
N ILE A 32 10.84 -20.36 -0.38
CA ILE A 32 9.87 -21.41 -0.74
C ILE A 32 9.99 -21.76 -2.23
N PHE A 33 10.06 -20.76 -3.11
CA PHE A 33 10.22 -21.01 -4.55
C PHE A 33 11.53 -21.72 -4.87
N ALA A 34 12.65 -21.30 -4.27
CA ALA A 34 13.93 -21.97 -4.44
C ALA A 34 13.90 -23.43 -3.97
N ALA A 35 13.30 -23.69 -2.80
CA ALA A 35 13.14 -25.05 -2.27
C ALA A 35 12.22 -25.95 -3.12
N LYS A 36 11.36 -25.34 -3.94
CA LYS A 36 10.49 -26.02 -4.91
C LYS A 36 11.06 -26.04 -6.32
N GLU A 37 12.27 -25.54 -6.51
CA GLU A 37 12.93 -25.44 -7.83
C GLU A 37 12.07 -24.66 -8.85
N LEU A 38 11.36 -23.63 -8.39
CA LEU A 38 10.51 -22.77 -9.22
C LEU A 38 11.28 -21.51 -9.65
N ASP A 39 11.49 -21.36 -10.95
CA ASP A 39 12.01 -20.13 -11.55
C ASP A 39 10.86 -19.25 -12.05
N LEU A 40 10.48 -18.25 -11.24
CA LEU A 40 9.44 -17.30 -11.59
C LEU A 40 9.75 -16.45 -12.83
N THR A 41 11.03 -16.29 -13.20
CA THR A 41 11.42 -15.45 -14.34
C THR A 41 11.16 -16.13 -15.68
N ALA A 42 11.04 -17.46 -15.67
CA ALA A 42 10.72 -18.28 -16.83
C ALA A 42 9.22 -18.60 -16.95
N MET A 43 8.40 -18.17 -15.99
CA MET A 43 6.96 -18.43 -16.01
C MET A 43 6.25 -17.37 -16.86
N GLU A 44 5.31 -17.82 -17.69
CA GLU A 44 4.41 -16.93 -18.41
C GLU A 44 3.33 -16.40 -17.45
N GLU A 45 2.99 -15.11 -17.59
CA GLU A 45 1.85 -14.54 -16.87
C GLU A 45 0.56 -15.17 -17.37
N ASP A 46 -0.29 -15.59 -16.43
CA ASP A 46 -1.64 -16.06 -16.73
C ASP A 46 -2.50 -14.88 -17.22
N PRO A 47 -2.97 -14.87 -18.48
CA PRO A 47 -3.81 -13.80 -19.00
C PRO A 47 -5.15 -13.64 -18.25
N ASP A 48 -5.63 -14.73 -17.65
CA ASP A 48 -6.84 -14.79 -16.85
C ASP A 48 -6.56 -14.62 -15.34
N GLY A 49 -5.31 -14.35 -14.98
CA GLY A 49 -4.88 -14.06 -13.61
C GLY A 49 -5.53 -12.79 -13.04
N VAL A 50 -5.49 -12.67 -11.70
CA VAL A 50 -6.07 -11.53 -10.98
C VAL A 50 -5.30 -10.24 -11.31
N ASN A 51 -5.95 -9.31 -12.02
CA ASN A 51 -5.34 -8.07 -12.49
C ASN A 51 -6.36 -6.90 -12.52
N ASP A 52 -7.10 -6.75 -11.43
CA ASP A 52 -8.24 -5.84 -11.27
C ASP A 52 -7.96 -4.61 -10.39
N ALA A 53 -6.77 -4.51 -9.81
CA ALA A 53 -6.36 -3.35 -9.02
C ALA A 53 -6.22 -2.08 -9.87
N SER A 54 -6.74 -0.95 -9.37
CA SER A 54 -6.57 0.37 -9.98
C SER A 54 -5.14 0.91 -9.86
N SER A 55 -4.83 1.99 -10.60
CA SER A 55 -3.55 2.68 -10.47
C SER A 55 -3.29 3.12 -9.04
N ASP A 56 -4.28 3.74 -8.38
CA ASP A 56 -4.20 4.12 -6.97
C ASP A 56 -3.97 2.93 -6.04
N GLY A 57 -4.64 1.80 -6.30
CA GLY A 57 -4.47 0.58 -5.50
C GLY A 57 -3.05 0.01 -5.60
N ARG A 58 -2.43 0.09 -6.78
CA ARG A 58 -1.05 -0.34 -7.02
C ARG A 58 -0.03 0.63 -6.41
N ASP A 59 -0.29 1.94 -6.52
CA ASP A 59 0.60 2.98 -5.97
C ASP A 59 0.55 3.08 -4.44
N PHE A 60 -0.40 2.42 -3.77
CA PHE A 60 -0.53 2.38 -2.29
C PHE A 60 0.79 2.09 -1.58
N ALA A 61 1.63 1.22 -2.15
CA ALA A 61 2.88 0.77 -1.55
C ALA A 61 3.98 1.86 -1.49
N VAL A 62 3.82 2.94 -2.26
CA VAL A 62 4.76 4.08 -2.27
C VAL A 62 4.24 5.15 -1.31
N SER A 63 5.15 5.77 -0.56
CA SER A 63 4.80 6.91 0.31
C SER A 63 4.04 7.99 -0.48
N GLY A 64 2.98 8.54 0.11
CA GLY A 64 2.01 9.42 -0.55
C GLY A 64 0.86 8.70 -1.24
N GLY A 65 0.99 7.41 -1.55
CA GLY A 65 0.03 6.66 -2.35
C GLY A 65 -1.34 6.50 -1.69
N VAL A 66 -1.38 6.31 -0.36
CA VAL A 66 -2.65 6.13 0.37
C VAL A 66 -3.41 7.45 0.41
N ALA A 67 -2.74 8.52 0.83
CA ALA A 67 -3.34 9.84 0.88
C ALA A 67 -3.81 10.30 -0.50
N LYS A 68 -2.98 10.07 -1.54
CA LYS A 68 -3.36 10.36 -2.92
C LYS A 68 -4.63 9.61 -3.33
N SER A 69 -4.73 8.31 -3.05
CA SER A 69 -5.94 7.55 -3.38
C SER A 69 -7.18 8.13 -2.70
N VAL A 70 -7.09 8.46 -1.41
CA VAL A 70 -8.20 9.10 -0.67
C VAL A 70 -8.58 10.45 -1.31
N VAL A 71 -7.59 11.28 -1.64
CA VAL A 71 -7.79 12.58 -2.30
C VAL A 71 -8.44 12.42 -3.67
N ASP A 72 -7.99 11.45 -4.47
CA ASP A 72 -8.50 11.22 -5.83
C ASP A 72 -9.96 10.76 -5.79
N VAL A 73 -10.35 9.90 -4.84
CA VAL A 73 -11.77 9.54 -4.61
C VAL A 73 -12.59 10.73 -4.14
N ILE A 74 -12.09 11.54 -3.20
CA ILE A 74 -12.80 12.74 -2.72
C ILE A 74 -13.03 13.73 -3.85
N LYS A 75 -12.01 13.99 -4.67
CA LYS A 75 -12.12 14.88 -5.83
C LYS A 75 -13.11 14.36 -6.88
N ALA A 76 -13.15 13.05 -7.11
CA ALA A 76 -14.12 12.45 -8.03
C ALA A 76 -15.57 12.63 -7.54
N ARG A 77 -15.81 12.55 -6.23
CA ARG A 77 -17.16 12.71 -5.64
C ARG A 77 -17.55 14.16 -5.36
N TYR A 78 -16.58 14.98 -5.01
CA TYR A 78 -16.73 16.37 -4.57
C TYR A 78 -15.63 17.22 -5.21
N PRO A 79 -15.77 17.60 -6.50
CA PRO A 79 -14.71 18.29 -7.25
C PRO A 79 -14.21 19.59 -6.60
N ASP A 80 -15.10 20.31 -5.92
CA ASP A 80 -14.78 21.59 -5.26
C ASP A 80 -14.16 21.43 -3.87
N ARG A 81 -14.03 20.20 -3.36
CA ARG A 81 -13.47 19.95 -2.03
C ARG A 81 -11.95 19.88 -2.08
N GLU A 82 -11.31 20.91 -1.53
CA GLU A 82 -9.88 20.90 -1.27
C GLU A 82 -9.55 19.97 -0.10
N VAL A 83 -8.57 19.09 -0.29
CA VAL A 83 -8.02 18.22 0.77
C VAL A 83 -6.56 18.57 0.94
N LYS A 84 -6.21 19.11 2.11
CA LYS A 84 -4.83 19.41 2.45
C LYS A 84 -4.16 18.15 2.98
N VAL A 85 -2.96 17.84 2.50
CA VAL A 85 -2.23 16.64 2.86
C VAL A 85 -0.86 17.00 3.40
N VAL A 86 -0.40 16.28 4.42
CA VAL A 86 1.01 16.24 4.78
C VAL A 86 1.43 14.78 4.97
N ASN A 87 2.61 14.47 4.45
CA ASN A 87 3.20 13.14 4.50
C ASN A 87 4.47 13.18 5.37
N ALA A 88 4.71 12.10 6.10
CA ALA A 88 5.94 11.89 6.85
C ALA A 88 6.44 10.46 6.65
N GLU A 89 7.76 10.33 6.58
CA GLU A 89 8.42 9.05 6.33
C GLU A 89 9.49 8.78 7.38
N GLY A 90 9.53 7.57 7.90
CA GLY A 90 10.33 7.25 9.09
C GLY A 90 9.61 7.62 10.37
N LEU A 91 9.77 6.78 11.40
CA LEU A 91 9.10 6.96 12.69
C LEU A 91 9.43 8.30 13.37
N ARG A 92 10.64 8.83 13.18
CA ARG A 92 11.06 10.13 13.73
C ARG A 92 10.24 11.28 13.15
N ASP A 93 10.06 11.30 11.84
CA ASP A 93 9.33 12.38 11.17
C ASP A 93 7.82 12.20 11.33
N CYS A 94 7.34 10.95 11.38
CA CYS A 94 5.95 10.66 11.78
C CYS A 94 5.66 11.21 13.18
N TYR A 95 6.55 10.98 14.15
CA TYR A 95 6.39 11.51 15.50
C TYR A 95 6.40 13.03 15.53
N LYS A 96 7.29 13.67 14.76
CA LYS A 96 7.32 15.13 14.62
C LYS A 96 6.02 15.67 14.01
N MET A 97 5.53 15.06 12.94
CA MET A 97 4.26 15.44 12.29
C MET A 97 3.08 15.33 13.27
N LEU A 98 3.04 14.27 14.08
CA LEU A 98 2.01 14.10 15.11
C LEU A 98 2.12 15.17 16.22
N LYS A 99 3.32 15.54 16.66
CA LYS A 99 3.52 16.65 17.61
C LYS A 99 3.03 17.98 17.06
N ASP A 100 3.40 18.28 15.82
CA ASP A 100 2.95 19.47 15.11
C ASP A 100 1.41 19.49 14.96
N ALA A 101 0.79 18.33 14.72
CA ALA A 101 -0.67 18.19 14.67
C ALA A 101 -1.33 18.49 16.03
N VAL A 102 -0.79 17.93 17.12
CA VAL A 102 -1.26 18.22 18.49
C VAL A 102 -1.12 19.70 18.84
N ALA A 103 -0.09 20.37 18.33
CA ALA A 103 0.10 21.81 18.47
C ALA A 103 -0.84 22.67 17.58
N GLY A 104 -1.74 22.04 16.80
CA GLY A 104 -2.74 22.72 15.98
C GLY A 104 -2.28 23.15 14.58
N LYS A 105 -1.08 22.75 14.14
CA LYS A 105 -0.50 23.16 12.84
C LYS A 105 -1.25 22.56 11.63
N TYR A 106 -1.87 21.40 11.81
CA TYR A 106 -2.45 20.60 10.73
C TYR A 106 -3.97 20.40 10.87
N ASN A 107 -4.67 21.40 11.41
CA ASN A 107 -6.13 21.36 11.54
C ASN A 107 -6.80 21.17 10.18
N GLY A 108 -7.57 20.08 10.03
CA GLY A 108 -8.27 19.73 8.79
C GLY A 108 -7.40 19.11 7.69
N TYR A 109 -6.14 18.75 7.98
CA TYR A 109 -5.27 18.05 7.03
C TYR A 109 -5.47 16.53 7.15
N LEU A 110 -5.38 15.85 6.01
CA LEU A 110 -5.12 14.42 5.95
C LEU A 110 -3.63 14.18 6.21
N LEU A 111 -3.31 13.40 7.23
CA LEU A 111 -1.94 13.07 7.60
C LEU A 111 -1.62 11.62 7.19
N GLU A 112 -0.55 11.41 6.46
CA GLU A 112 -0.06 10.07 6.14
C GLU A 112 1.34 9.88 6.72
N GLY A 113 1.49 8.84 7.54
CA GLY A 113 2.77 8.47 8.14
C GLY A 113 3.19 7.07 7.70
N MET A 114 4.36 6.97 7.09
CA MET A 114 4.98 5.70 6.72
C MET A 114 6.18 5.43 7.61
N ALA A 115 6.22 4.28 8.28
CA ALA A 115 7.33 3.94 9.18
C ALA A 115 8.68 3.76 8.44
N CYS A 116 8.64 3.33 7.18
CA CYS A 116 9.82 3.14 6.33
C CYS A 116 9.99 4.32 5.36
N PRO A 117 11.21 4.89 5.21
CA PRO A 117 11.51 5.91 4.20
C PRO A 117 11.25 5.40 2.78
N GLY A 118 10.28 5.98 2.06
CA GLY A 118 9.81 5.54 0.74
C GLY A 118 8.52 4.72 0.76
N GLY A 119 7.97 4.38 1.93
CA GLY A 119 6.75 3.58 2.08
C GLY A 119 7.02 2.06 2.14
N CYS A 120 6.00 1.25 1.85
CA CYS A 120 6.10 -0.20 1.90
C CYS A 120 7.15 -0.75 0.92
N VAL A 121 7.37 -0.11 -0.22
CA VAL A 121 8.44 -0.47 -1.17
C VAL A 121 9.84 -0.43 -0.55
N ALA A 122 10.03 0.26 0.58
CA ALA A 122 11.26 0.29 1.35
C ALA A 122 11.18 -0.52 2.66
N GLY A 123 10.21 -1.43 2.78
CA GLY A 123 10.08 -2.31 3.93
C GLY A 123 11.30 -3.22 4.08
N ALA A 124 11.55 -3.67 5.32
CA ALA A 124 12.73 -4.49 5.66
C ALA A 124 12.81 -5.82 4.88
N GLY A 125 11.69 -6.33 4.37
CA GLY A 125 11.61 -7.52 3.53
C GLY A 125 11.66 -7.23 2.03
N THR A 126 11.94 -6.00 1.60
CA THR A 126 12.21 -5.69 0.18
C THR A 126 13.61 -6.18 -0.21
N MET A 127 13.72 -6.87 -1.35
CA MET A 127 14.98 -7.46 -1.85
C MET A 127 15.65 -6.67 -2.98
N GLN A 128 15.22 -5.44 -3.22
CA GLN A 128 15.72 -4.57 -4.29
C GLN A 128 15.87 -3.11 -3.81
N PRO A 129 16.72 -2.31 -4.47
CA PRO A 129 16.87 -0.90 -4.12
C PRO A 129 15.54 -0.14 -4.16
N ILE A 130 15.35 0.79 -3.22
CA ILE A 130 14.10 1.54 -3.04
C ILE A 130 13.68 2.26 -4.33
N LYS A 131 14.61 2.99 -4.96
CA LYS A 131 14.33 3.73 -6.20
C LYS A 131 13.87 2.81 -7.34
N LYS A 132 14.49 1.64 -7.47
CA LYS A 132 14.12 0.65 -8.49
C LYS A 132 12.70 0.12 -8.23
N SER A 133 12.40 -0.17 -6.96
CA SER A 133 11.07 -0.61 -6.52
C SER A 133 9.99 0.43 -6.79
N GLN A 134 10.24 1.70 -6.45
CA GLN A 134 9.32 2.81 -6.72
C GLN A 134 9.01 2.94 -8.21
N VAL A 135 10.04 2.95 -9.06
CA VAL A 135 9.85 3.03 -10.52
C VAL A 135 9.06 1.84 -11.04
N ALA A 136 9.38 0.62 -10.58
CA ALA A 136 8.65 -0.58 -10.98
C ALA A 136 7.17 -0.53 -10.59
N VAL A 137 6.86 -0.11 -9.35
CA VAL A 137 5.48 0.05 -8.89
C VAL A 137 4.74 1.12 -9.71
N HIS A 138 5.36 2.27 -10.00
CA HIS A 138 4.71 3.30 -10.82
C HIS A 138 4.46 2.87 -12.26
N LEU A 139 5.38 2.09 -12.86
CA LEU A 139 5.16 1.51 -14.20
C LEU A 139 4.02 0.49 -14.16
N TYR A 140 3.98 -0.36 -13.13
CA TYR A 140 2.89 -1.32 -12.92
C TYR A 140 1.55 -0.62 -12.66
N ALA A 141 1.53 0.50 -11.92
CA ALA A 141 0.34 1.30 -11.66
C ALA A 141 -0.28 1.86 -12.94
N LYS A 142 0.55 2.30 -13.89
CA LYS A 142 0.11 2.82 -15.20
C LYS A 142 -0.53 1.77 -16.11
N GLN A 143 -0.31 0.48 -15.84
CA GLN A 143 -0.90 -0.61 -16.60
C GLN A 143 -2.30 -0.99 -16.11
N ALA A 144 -2.78 -0.38 -15.01
CA ALA A 144 -4.11 -0.66 -14.50
C ALA A 144 -5.20 -0.14 -15.45
N LYS A 145 -6.31 -0.89 -15.55
CA LYS A 145 -7.49 -0.50 -16.34
C LYS A 145 -8.31 0.62 -15.69
N HIS A 146 -8.26 0.68 -14.35
CA HIS A 146 -8.95 1.69 -13.55
C HIS A 146 -7.93 2.67 -12.97
N LYS A 147 -8.28 3.95 -12.92
CA LYS A 147 -7.38 4.98 -12.38
C LYS A 147 -7.57 5.10 -10.87
N THR A 148 -8.80 5.36 -10.45
CA THR A 148 -9.13 5.59 -9.04
C THR A 148 -9.57 4.30 -8.35
N SER A 149 -9.37 4.20 -7.04
CA SER A 149 -9.73 2.99 -6.28
C SER A 149 -11.24 2.70 -6.25
N ASN A 150 -12.08 3.71 -6.44
CA ASN A 150 -13.54 3.56 -6.47
C ASN A 150 -14.14 3.25 -7.87
N GLU A 151 -13.31 2.94 -8.85
CA GLU A 151 -13.73 2.53 -10.20
C GLU A 151 -13.71 1.01 -10.40
N THR A 152 -13.15 0.24 -9.46
CA THR A 152 -13.04 -1.22 -9.58
C THR A 152 -14.39 -1.91 -9.38
N GLU A 153 -14.57 -3.07 -10.00
CA GLU A 153 -15.81 -3.86 -9.88
C GLU A 153 -16.09 -4.35 -8.45
N HIS A 154 -15.07 -4.30 -7.57
CA HIS A 154 -15.14 -4.72 -6.18
C HIS A 154 -15.80 -3.70 -5.26
N VAL A 155 -16.05 -2.47 -5.74
CA VAL A 155 -16.73 -1.43 -4.95
C VAL A 155 -18.12 -1.87 -4.50
N LYS A 156 -18.81 -2.72 -5.28
CA LYS A 156 -20.10 -3.32 -4.92
C LYS A 156 -20.04 -4.20 -3.67
N GLU A 157 -18.85 -4.69 -3.32
CA GLU A 157 -18.63 -5.54 -2.16
C GLU A 157 -18.27 -4.73 -0.91
N LEU A 158 -18.00 -3.42 -1.05
CA LEU A 158 -17.58 -2.58 0.07
C LEU A 158 -18.61 -2.60 1.22
N GLY A 159 -19.91 -2.65 0.90
CA GLY A 159 -20.98 -2.74 1.89
C GLY A 159 -21.01 -4.06 2.68
N LYS A 160 -20.31 -5.10 2.22
CA LYS A 160 -20.15 -6.37 2.96
C LYS A 160 -18.98 -6.32 3.96
N LEU A 161 -18.09 -5.32 3.83
CA LEU A 161 -16.88 -5.17 4.65
C LEU A 161 -17.06 -4.18 5.81
N VAL A 162 -18.17 -3.43 5.81
CA VAL A 162 -18.46 -2.37 6.78
C VAL A 162 -19.75 -2.73 7.50
N ASP A 163 -19.65 -3.66 8.44
CA ASP A 163 -20.65 -3.91 9.50
C ASP A 163 -20.23 -3.19 10.79
#